data_AF-A0A183II01-F1
#
_entry.id   AF-A0A183II01-F1
#
_cell.length_a   1.000
_cell.length_b   1.000
_cell.length_c   1.000
_cell.angle_alpha   90.00
_cell.angle_beta   90.00
_cell.angle_gamma   90.00
#
_symmetry.space_group_name_H-M   'P 1'
#
loop_
_entity.id
_entity.type
_entity.pdbx_description
1 polymer ?
#
loop_
_entity_poly.entity_id
_entity_poly.type
_entity_poly.pdbx_seq_one_letter_code
_entity_poly.pdbx_strand_id
1 'polypeptide(L)'
;MGDNTEDPRCSKAEFEKIWPVLRKAVEELLQQLPGHYPTVSYEKHFSLVYRCVLSGFGWELHNRTSVVISDHLQCNSSTLSKTSDDELIDSFDLCSQQFFEAVSGIVAIFAHLDRFLQSKSEEGMKKDLYLMFDSLVAEPNVERLISCLRRAKDDFLSVPPSQMERIVTLLYKLDTAYASLCPELFRRFIPAVELPVPLLEAEVEWNNLGFVNTADSESKRSFEDPVDPSPSRSAKRFCADF
;
A
#
# COMPACT_ATOMS: atom_id res chain seq x y z
N MET A 1 -1.73 45.34 -47.40
CA MET A 1 -1.27 43.97 -47.11
C MET A 1 -2.07 43.46 -45.93
N GLY A 2 -2.67 42.27 -46.02
CA GLY A 2 -3.28 41.63 -44.88
C GLY A 2 -2.20 41.08 -43.95
N ASP A 3 -2.34 41.34 -42.66
CA ASP A 3 -1.55 40.72 -41.61
C ASP A 3 -2.01 39.26 -41.48
N ASN A 4 -1.22 38.31 -41.99
CA ASN A 4 -1.47 36.89 -41.81
C ASN A 4 -1.02 36.50 -40.40
N THR A 5 -1.82 36.87 -39.40
CA THR A 5 -1.71 36.32 -38.06
C THR A 5 -2.10 34.84 -38.13
N GLU A 6 -1.12 33.95 -38.32
CA GLU A 6 -1.34 32.51 -38.24
C GLU A 6 -1.97 32.18 -36.89
N ASP A 7 -3.15 31.58 -36.93
CA ASP A 7 -3.94 31.27 -35.74
C ASP A 7 -3.15 30.29 -34.85
N PRO A 8 -2.66 30.69 -33.66
CA PRO A 8 -1.68 29.92 -32.89
C PRO A 8 -2.30 28.74 -32.13
N ARG A 9 -3.52 28.35 -32.51
CA ARG A 9 -4.26 27.21 -31.96
C ARG A 9 -3.73 25.93 -32.59
N CYS A 10 -3.12 25.08 -31.77
CA CYS A 10 -2.68 23.73 -32.13
C CYS A 10 -3.84 23.00 -32.81
N SER A 11 -3.68 22.67 -34.08
CA SER A 11 -4.67 21.92 -34.84
C SER A 11 -4.73 20.46 -34.37
N LYS A 12 -5.83 19.76 -34.64
CA LYS A 12 -5.91 18.31 -34.34
C LYS A 12 -4.75 17.52 -34.99
N ALA A 13 -4.31 17.92 -36.17
CA ALA A 13 -3.18 17.31 -36.87
C ALA A 13 -1.81 17.57 -36.21
N GLU A 14 -1.66 18.68 -35.47
CA GLU A 14 -0.48 18.91 -34.63
C GLU A 14 -0.59 18.17 -33.31
N PHE A 15 -1.77 18.10 -32.69
CA PHE A 15 -1.99 17.31 -31.48
C PHE A 15 -1.57 15.86 -31.66
N GLU A 16 -1.96 15.21 -32.77
CA GLU A 16 -1.54 13.83 -33.08
C GLU A 16 -0.02 13.69 -33.37
N LYS A 17 0.72 14.78 -33.65
CA LYS A 17 2.19 14.78 -33.74
C LYS A 17 2.85 15.01 -32.39
N ILE A 18 2.22 15.80 -31.52
CA ILE A 18 2.71 16.12 -30.18
C ILE A 18 2.48 14.95 -29.21
N TRP A 19 1.32 14.29 -29.30
CA TRP A 19 0.93 13.22 -28.38
C TRP A 19 1.95 12.07 -28.28
N PRO A 20 2.51 11.51 -29.38
CA PRO A 20 3.55 10.47 -29.28
C PRO A 20 4.80 10.91 -28.52
N VAL A 21 5.16 12.19 -28.56
CA VAL A 21 6.31 12.74 -27.82
C VAL A 21 6.01 12.82 -26.33
N LEU A 22 4.82 13.31 -25.97
CA LEU A 22 4.37 13.35 -24.57
C LEU A 22 4.17 11.96 -23.99
N ARG A 23 3.58 11.03 -24.75
CA ARG A 23 3.43 9.62 -24.38
C ARG A 23 4.79 8.99 -24.07
N LYS A 24 5.78 9.14 -24.97
CA LYS A 24 7.12 8.57 -24.77
C LYS A 24 7.80 9.12 -23.51
N ALA A 25 7.60 10.40 -23.20
CA ALA A 25 8.10 11.00 -21.96
C ALA A 25 7.43 10.43 -20.70
N VAL A 26 6.13 10.15 -20.74
CA VAL A 26 5.41 9.46 -19.64
C VAL A 26 5.90 8.02 -19.48
N GLU A 27 6.07 7.29 -20.58
CA GLU A 27 6.59 5.91 -20.57
C GLU A 27 8.04 5.84 -20.06
N GLU A 28 8.90 6.79 -20.45
CA GLU A 28 10.28 6.92 -19.93
C GLU A 28 10.30 7.20 -18.41
N LEU A 29 9.42 8.09 -17.92
CA LEU A 29 9.32 8.37 -16.48
C LEU A 29 8.85 7.14 -15.69
N LEU A 30 7.83 6.43 -16.18
CA LEU A 30 7.29 5.21 -15.53
C LEU A 30 8.30 4.06 -15.48
N GLN A 31 9.22 3.98 -16.46
CA GLN A 31 10.25 2.94 -16.54
C GLN A 31 11.58 3.34 -15.88
N GLN A 32 11.71 4.59 -15.42
CA GLN A 32 12.93 5.09 -14.80
C GLN A 32 13.28 4.28 -13.54
N LEU A 33 14.55 3.89 -13.39
CA LEU A 33 15.01 3.27 -12.15
C LEU A 33 15.13 4.33 -11.05
N PRO A 34 14.75 4.03 -9.79
CA PRO A 34 14.74 5.03 -8.73
C PRO A 34 16.12 5.70 -8.54
N GLY A 35 16.12 7.00 -8.29
CA GLY A 35 17.34 7.78 -8.05
C GLY A 35 18.25 8.00 -9.28
N HIS A 36 17.81 7.61 -10.48
CA HIS A 36 18.52 7.97 -11.73
C HIS A 36 18.07 9.34 -12.23
N TYR A 37 18.95 10.05 -12.96
CA TYR A 37 18.56 11.34 -13.55
C TYR A 37 17.58 11.14 -14.72
N PRO A 38 16.48 11.90 -14.79
CA PRO A 38 15.51 11.77 -15.86
C PRO A 38 16.09 12.18 -17.22
N THR A 39 15.88 11.34 -18.23
CA THR A 39 16.23 11.61 -19.64
C THR A 39 15.34 12.67 -20.28
N VAL A 40 14.22 13.01 -19.63
CA VAL A 40 13.14 13.84 -20.14
C VAL A 40 13.41 15.33 -19.92
N SER A 41 13.43 16.11 -21.00
CA SER A 41 13.52 17.58 -20.93
C SER A 41 12.19 18.19 -20.48
N TYR A 42 12.08 18.54 -19.19
CA TYR A 42 10.87 19.11 -18.59
C TYR A 42 10.33 20.34 -19.35
N GLU A 43 11.18 21.32 -19.66
CA GLU A 43 10.81 22.56 -20.35
C GLU A 43 10.16 22.30 -21.71
N LYS A 44 10.75 21.39 -22.50
CA LYS A 44 10.25 21.02 -23.83
C LYS A 44 8.86 20.38 -23.73
N HIS A 45 8.68 19.41 -22.84
CA HIS A 45 7.41 18.70 -22.71
C HIS A 45 6.33 19.57 -22.07
N PHE A 46 6.67 20.39 -21.06
CA PHE A 46 5.77 21.39 -20.49
C PHE A 46 5.25 22.38 -21.55
N SER A 47 6.14 22.87 -22.43
CA SER A 47 5.76 23.78 -23.53
C SER A 47 4.79 23.12 -24.53
N LEU A 48 4.92 21.82 -24.76
CA LEU A 48 4.00 21.04 -25.58
C LEU A 48 2.63 20.86 -24.88
N VAL A 49 2.61 20.50 -23.60
CA VAL A 49 1.36 20.41 -22.80
C VAL A 49 0.63 21.75 -22.78
N TYR A 50 1.35 22.85 -22.53
CA TYR A 50 0.79 24.21 -22.53
C TYR A 50 0.07 24.53 -23.85
N ARG A 51 0.73 24.29 -24.99
CA ARG A 51 0.12 24.47 -26.32
C ARG A 51 -1.14 23.62 -26.51
N CYS A 52 -1.13 22.35 -26.09
CA CYS A 52 -2.29 21.47 -26.18
C CYS A 52 -3.47 21.97 -25.33
N VAL A 53 -3.21 22.40 -24.09
CA VAL A 53 -4.25 22.90 -23.16
C VAL A 53 -4.87 24.20 -23.68
N LEU A 54 -4.07 25.19 -24.11
CA LEU A 54 -4.58 26.45 -24.70
C LEU A 54 -5.44 26.23 -25.94
N SER A 55 -5.17 25.15 -26.68
CA SER A 55 -5.87 24.83 -27.93
C SER A 55 -7.12 23.96 -27.72
N GLY A 56 -7.53 23.75 -26.46
CA GLY A 56 -8.75 23.01 -26.11
C GLY A 56 -8.58 21.50 -25.94
N PHE A 57 -7.39 20.94 -26.17
CA PHE A 57 -7.13 19.49 -26.08
C PHE A 57 -6.84 19.00 -24.66
N GLY A 58 -7.07 19.81 -23.62
CA GLY A 58 -6.78 19.45 -22.23
C GLY A 58 -7.44 18.14 -21.76
N TRP A 59 -8.74 17.97 -22.04
CA TRP A 59 -9.46 16.74 -21.67
C TRP A 59 -8.97 15.50 -22.42
N GLU A 60 -8.75 15.60 -23.73
CA GLU A 60 -8.20 14.51 -24.56
C GLU A 60 -6.80 14.12 -24.09
N LEU A 61 -5.95 15.12 -23.80
CA LEU A 61 -4.60 14.91 -23.29
C LEU A 61 -4.61 14.23 -21.91
N HIS A 62 -5.51 14.65 -21.01
CA HIS A 62 -5.69 13.96 -19.73
C HIS A 62 -6.07 12.50 -19.94
N ASN A 63 -7.17 12.24 -20.65
CA ASN A 63 -7.69 10.89 -20.87
C ASN A 63 -6.65 9.95 -21.49
N ARG A 64 -5.92 10.40 -22.53
CA ARG A 64 -4.85 9.59 -23.13
C ARG A 64 -3.67 9.34 -22.18
N THR A 65 -3.34 10.30 -21.32
CA THR A 65 -2.29 10.15 -20.30
C THR A 65 -2.73 9.15 -19.23
N SER A 66 -3.97 9.24 -18.75
CA SER A 66 -4.57 8.30 -17.79
C SER A 66 -4.60 6.87 -18.34
N VAL A 67 -4.93 6.67 -19.63
CA VAL A 67 -4.89 5.35 -20.28
C VAL A 67 -3.46 4.78 -20.30
N VAL A 68 -2.46 5.56 -20.73
CA VAL A 68 -1.05 5.08 -20.76
C VAL A 68 -0.55 4.67 -19.37
N ILE A 69 -0.91 5.43 -18.32
CA ILE A 69 -0.52 5.10 -16.95
C ILE A 69 -1.30 3.88 -16.43
N SER A 70 -2.61 3.80 -16.69
CA SER A 70 -3.43 2.63 -16.34
C SER A 70 -2.92 1.34 -16.98
N ASP A 71 -2.59 1.37 -18.28
CA ASP A 71 -2.06 0.21 -19.01
C ASP A 71 -0.74 -0.27 -18.40
N HIS A 72 0.15 0.66 -18.03
CA HIS A 72 1.40 0.35 -17.34
C HIS A 72 1.16 -0.26 -15.94
N LEU A 73 0.26 0.32 -15.15
CA LEU A 73 -0.08 -0.19 -13.81
C LEU A 73 -0.73 -1.58 -13.87
N GLN A 74 -1.61 -1.84 -14.83
CA GLN A 74 -2.17 -3.17 -15.07
C GLN A 74 -1.10 -4.18 -15.49
N CYS A 75 -0.11 -3.78 -16.28
CA CYS A 75 1.04 -4.62 -16.63
C CYS A 75 1.89 -4.96 -15.40
N ASN A 76 2.16 -3.97 -14.54
CA ASN A 76 2.91 -4.19 -13.29
C ASN A 76 2.13 -5.09 -12.33
N SER A 77 0.84 -4.85 -12.13
CA SER A 77 -0.05 -5.69 -11.31
C SER A 77 -0.12 -7.14 -11.82
N SER A 78 -0.21 -7.32 -13.15
CA SER A 78 -0.17 -8.63 -13.81
C SER A 78 1.17 -9.33 -13.70
N THR A 79 2.26 -8.58 -13.51
CA THR A 79 3.62 -9.10 -13.28
C THR A 79 3.76 -9.52 -11.83
N LEU A 80 3.46 -8.61 -10.88
CA LEU A 80 3.43 -8.87 -9.44
C LEU A 80 2.57 -10.09 -9.10
N SER A 81 1.39 -10.22 -9.70
CA SER A 81 0.50 -11.37 -9.52
C SER A 81 1.17 -12.73 -9.81
N LYS A 82 2.16 -12.76 -10.72
CA LYS A 82 2.92 -13.95 -11.14
C LYS A 82 4.27 -14.10 -10.43
N THR A 83 4.79 -13.05 -9.81
CA THR A 83 6.00 -13.07 -8.99
C THR A 83 5.84 -14.04 -7.81
N SER A 84 6.93 -14.70 -7.42
CA SER A 84 6.96 -15.58 -6.24
C SER A 84 6.78 -14.78 -4.94
N ASP A 85 6.35 -15.43 -3.86
CA ASP A 85 6.24 -14.78 -2.54
C ASP A 85 7.56 -14.16 -2.07
N ASP A 86 8.70 -14.77 -2.42
CA ASP A 86 10.04 -14.36 -2.02
C ASP A 86 10.47 -13.06 -2.74
N GLU A 87 10.16 -12.94 -4.04
CA GLU A 87 10.48 -11.76 -4.87
C GLU A 87 9.39 -10.67 -4.82
N LEU A 88 8.24 -10.95 -4.20
CA LEU A 88 7.07 -10.06 -4.20
C LEU A 88 7.35 -8.73 -3.49
N ILE A 89 8.09 -8.77 -2.37
CA ILE A 89 8.42 -7.59 -1.57
C ILE A 89 9.31 -6.65 -2.38
N ASP A 90 10.39 -7.18 -2.97
CA ASP A 90 11.32 -6.42 -3.82
C ASP A 90 10.64 -5.87 -5.08
N SER A 91 9.84 -6.70 -5.75
CA SER A 91 9.14 -6.30 -6.99
C SER A 91 8.10 -5.22 -6.72
N PHE A 92 7.33 -5.34 -5.63
CA PHE A 92 6.32 -4.34 -5.24
C PHE A 92 6.99 -3.02 -4.84
N ASP A 93 8.07 -3.09 -4.07
CA ASP A 93 8.82 -1.93 -3.60
C ASP A 93 9.55 -1.18 -4.72
N LEU A 94 10.13 -1.90 -5.68
CA LEU A 94 10.70 -1.31 -6.89
C LEU A 94 9.60 -0.63 -7.72
N CYS A 95 8.54 -1.35 -8.10
CA CYS A 95 7.39 -0.83 -8.84
C CYS A 95 6.79 0.42 -8.18
N SER A 96 6.66 0.39 -6.84
CA SER A 96 6.21 1.51 -6.03
C SER A 96 7.12 2.73 -6.20
N GLN A 97 8.42 2.60 -5.94
CA GLN A 97 9.36 3.73 -6.06
C GLN A 97 9.35 4.35 -7.46
N GLN A 98 9.39 3.51 -8.50
CA GLN A 98 9.35 3.96 -9.89
C GLN A 98 8.08 4.78 -10.15
N PHE A 99 6.92 4.29 -9.72
CA PHE A 99 5.66 5.00 -9.88
C PHE A 99 5.63 6.35 -9.16
N PHE A 100 5.99 6.41 -7.86
CA PHE A 100 5.89 7.66 -7.10
C PHE A 100 6.93 8.71 -7.52
N GLU A 101 8.10 8.30 -8.01
CA GLU A 101 9.08 9.17 -8.67
C GLU A 101 8.52 9.67 -10.02
N ALA A 102 7.96 8.78 -10.84
CA ALA A 102 7.33 9.10 -12.12
C ALA A 102 6.16 10.10 -11.97
N VAL A 103 5.27 9.90 -10.99
CA VAL A 103 4.16 10.84 -10.72
C VAL A 103 4.67 12.25 -10.47
N SER A 104 5.79 12.40 -9.73
CA SER A 104 6.38 13.71 -9.47
C SER A 104 6.88 14.37 -10.76
N GLY A 105 7.49 13.60 -11.66
CA GLY A 105 7.89 14.08 -12.99
C GLY A 105 6.71 14.40 -13.92
N ILE A 106 5.70 13.53 -13.95
CA ILE A 106 4.48 13.71 -14.74
C ILE A 106 3.74 14.97 -14.29
N VAL A 107 3.48 15.14 -12.99
CA VAL A 107 2.80 16.34 -12.47
C VAL A 107 3.60 17.61 -12.77
N ALA A 108 4.93 17.58 -12.79
CA ALA A 108 5.74 18.73 -13.20
C ALA A 108 5.59 19.07 -14.70
N ILE A 109 5.64 18.08 -15.60
CA ILE A 109 5.43 18.28 -17.05
C ILE A 109 4.00 18.75 -17.34
N PHE A 110 3.03 18.16 -16.64
CA PHE A 110 1.61 18.40 -16.84
C PHE A 110 1.03 19.48 -15.92
N ALA A 111 1.85 20.28 -15.22
CA ALA A 111 1.39 21.25 -14.23
C ALA A 111 0.36 22.29 -14.76
N HIS A 112 0.41 22.61 -16.06
CA HIS A 112 -0.61 23.47 -16.68
C HIS A 112 -1.92 22.72 -17.00
N LEU A 113 -1.85 21.42 -17.29
CA LEU A 113 -3.03 20.57 -17.41
C LEU A 113 -3.67 20.34 -16.03
N ASP A 114 -2.86 20.06 -15.01
CA ASP A 114 -3.31 19.89 -13.62
C ASP A 114 -4.09 21.12 -13.12
N ARG A 115 -3.57 22.35 -13.34
CA ARG A 115 -4.32 23.59 -13.05
C ARG A 115 -5.63 23.73 -13.84
N PHE A 116 -5.66 23.28 -15.11
CA PHE A 116 -6.88 23.29 -15.92
C PHE A 116 -7.92 22.28 -15.40
N LEU A 117 -7.49 21.12 -14.91
CA LEU A 117 -8.36 20.12 -14.28
C LEU A 117 -8.87 20.60 -12.92
N GLN A 118 -7.98 21.18 -12.10
CA GLN A 118 -8.31 21.79 -10.80
C GLN A 118 -9.33 22.94 -10.89
N SER A 119 -9.44 23.60 -12.05
CA SER A 119 -10.49 24.60 -12.30
C SER A 119 -11.90 23.99 -12.53
N LYS A 120 -12.02 22.66 -12.56
CA LYS A 120 -13.23 21.90 -12.93
C LYS A 120 -13.56 20.74 -11.98
N SER A 121 -12.57 20.22 -11.26
CA SER A 121 -12.69 19.25 -10.18
C SER A 121 -11.76 19.71 -9.06
N GLU A 122 -12.13 19.57 -7.79
CA GLU A 122 -11.23 19.93 -6.68
C GLU A 122 -10.06 18.93 -6.51
N GLU A 123 -10.09 17.82 -7.25
CA GLU A 123 -9.08 16.77 -7.21
C GLU A 123 -8.02 17.02 -8.28
N GLY A 124 -6.76 17.13 -7.84
CA GLY A 124 -5.60 17.34 -8.72
C GLY A 124 -5.02 16.03 -9.22
N MET A 125 -4.37 16.08 -10.39
CA MET A 125 -3.85 14.92 -11.13
C MET A 125 -3.00 13.97 -10.26
N LYS A 126 -2.25 14.50 -9.28
CA LYS A 126 -1.47 13.69 -8.33
C LYS A 126 -2.33 12.72 -7.51
N LYS A 127 -3.53 13.15 -7.08
CA LYS A 127 -4.45 12.34 -6.27
C LYS A 127 -5.06 11.23 -7.13
N ASP A 128 -5.54 11.56 -8.32
CA ASP A 128 -6.10 10.62 -9.29
C ASP A 128 -5.12 9.49 -9.62
N LEU A 129 -3.84 9.83 -9.81
CA LEU A 129 -2.77 8.86 -10.05
C LEU A 129 -2.52 7.96 -8.83
N TYR A 130 -2.58 8.49 -7.61
CA TYR A 130 -2.42 7.69 -6.39
C TYR A 130 -3.58 6.69 -6.22
N LEU A 131 -4.83 7.13 -6.46
CA LEU A 131 -6.01 6.26 -6.44
C LEU A 131 -5.97 5.20 -7.55
N MET A 132 -5.41 5.54 -8.71
CA MET A 132 -5.19 4.60 -9.82
C MET A 132 -4.14 3.53 -9.47
N PHE A 133 -3.04 3.90 -8.78
CA PHE A 133 -2.08 2.92 -8.27
C PHE A 133 -2.69 2.03 -7.18
N ASP A 134 -3.47 2.61 -6.29
CA ASP A 134 -4.13 1.89 -5.20
C ASP A 134 -5.03 0.77 -5.75
N SER A 135 -6.04 1.15 -6.54
CA SER A 135 -7.01 0.22 -7.13
C SER A 135 -6.42 -0.78 -8.14
N LEU A 136 -5.40 -0.42 -8.92
CA LEU A 136 -4.82 -1.32 -9.93
C LEU A 136 -3.68 -2.18 -9.41
N VAL A 137 -2.91 -1.72 -8.41
CA VAL A 137 -1.66 -2.37 -7.96
C VAL A 137 -1.68 -2.73 -6.48
N ALA A 138 -2.09 -1.83 -5.59
CA ALA A 138 -2.05 -2.10 -4.14
C ALA A 138 -3.17 -3.06 -3.73
N GLU A 139 -4.43 -2.71 -3.95
CA GLU A 139 -5.62 -3.49 -3.55
C GLU A 139 -5.53 -4.96 -4.02
N PRO A 140 -5.18 -5.30 -5.28
CA PRO A 140 -5.11 -6.70 -5.72
C PRO A 140 -3.95 -7.51 -5.12
N ASN A 141 -2.93 -6.86 -4.55
CA ASN A 141 -1.72 -7.51 -4.05
C ASN A 141 -1.55 -7.41 -2.51
N VAL A 142 -2.33 -6.55 -1.82
CA VAL A 142 -2.07 -6.16 -0.42
C VAL A 142 -2.14 -7.33 0.56
N GLU A 143 -3.12 -8.23 0.45
CA GLU A 143 -3.26 -9.38 1.36
C GLU A 143 -2.05 -10.33 1.28
N ARG A 144 -1.57 -10.58 0.06
CA ARG A 144 -0.41 -11.45 -0.19
C ARG A 144 0.89 -10.76 0.22
N LEU A 145 1.03 -9.47 -0.09
CA LEU A 145 2.17 -8.65 0.33
C LEU A 145 2.29 -8.58 1.86
N ILE A 146 1.20 -8.32 2.59
CA ILE A 146 1.18 -8.32 4.06
C ILE A 146 1.51 -9.70 4.62
N SER A 147 1.02 -10.77 3.97
CA SER A 147 1.37 -12.15 4.33
C SER A 147 2.86 -12.48 4.13
N CYS A 148 3.52 -11.88 3.15
CA CYS A 148 4.98 -11.95 2.97
C CYS A 148 5.72 -11.09 4.00
N LEU A 149 5.34 -9.82 4.19
CA LEU A 149 5.95 -8.90 5.16
C LEU A 149 5.89 -9.45 6.60
N ARG A 150 4.78 -10.12 6.97
CA ARG A 150 4.64 -10.78 8.27
C ARG A 150 5.62 -11.94 8.46
N ARG A 151 5.95 -12.70 7.40
CA ARG A 151 6.97 -13.77 7.43
C ARG A 151 8.38 -13.19 7.49
N ALA A 152 8.64 -12.13 6.71
CA ALA A 152 9.95 -11.46 6.66
C ALA A 152 10.29 -10.63 7.91
N LYS A 153 9.30 -10.30 8.76
CA LYS A 153 9.46 -9.48 9.99
C LYS A 153 10.58 -9.95 10.92
N ASP A 154 10.85 -11.25 10.93
CA ASP A 154 11.83 -11.90 11.81
C ASP A 154 13.14 -12.29 11.07
N ASP A 155 13.22 -12.09 9.75
CA ASP A 155 14.41 -12.32 8.92
C ASP A 155 14.91 -11.01 8.27
N PHE A 156 15.73 -10.29 9.03
CA PHE A 156 16.38 -9.05 8.60
C PHE A 156 17.49 -9.23 7.54
N LEU A 157 17.85 -10.47 7.20
CA LEU A 157 18.80 -10.76 6.12
C LEU A 157 18.09 -10.85 4.77
N SER A 158 16.85 -11.33 4.76
CA SER A 158 16.01 -11.39 3.56
C SER A 158 15.42 -10.02 3.21
N VAL A 159 14.90 -9.25 4.18
CA VAL A 159 14.27 -7.95 3.92
C VAL A 159 14.80 -6.87 4.88
N PRO A 160 15.49 -5.83 4.40
CA PRO A 160 15.94 -4.72 5.23
C PRO A 160 14.78 -3.98 5.92
N PRO A 161 14.90 -3.59 7.22
CA PRO A 161 13.86 -2.84 7.92
C PRO A 161 13.42 -1.55 7.23
N SER A 162 14.34 -0.84 6.56
CA SER A 162 14.06 0.38 5.80
C SER A 162 13.21 0.14 4.54
N GLN A 163 13.20 -1.09 4.02
CA GLN A 163 12.32 -1.49 2.93
C GLN A 163 10.91 -1.76 3.45
N MET A 164 10.80 -2.51 4.55
CA MET A 164 9.51 -2.74 5.23
C MET A 164 8.86 -1.41 5.64
N GLU A 165 9.62 -0.50 6.26
CA GLU A 165 9.17 0.84 6.64
C GLU A 165 8.59 1.62 5.47
N ARG A 166 9.28 1.61 4.32
CA ARG A 166 8.84 2.30 3.10
C ARG A 166 7.55 1.72 2.53
N ILE A 167 7.44 0.40 2.43
CA ILE A 167 6.22 -0.27 1.94
C ILE A 167 5.04 0.01 2.88
N VAL A 168 5.23 -0.15 4.20
CA VAL A 168 4.20 0.07 5.22
C VAL A 168 3.75 1.54 5.24
N THR A 169 4.69 2.48 5.15
CA THR A 169 4.41 3.93 5.04
C THR A 169 3.68 4.27 3.74
N LEU A 170 3.98 3.58 2.65
CA LEU A 170 3.33 3.77 1.36
C LEU A 170 1.89 3.25 1.37
N LEU A 171 1.66 2.04 1.89
CA LEU A 171 0.30 1.50 2.07
C LEU A 171 -0.54 2.45 2.93
N TYR A 172 -0.02 2.91 4.08
CA TYR A 172 -0.74 3.85 4.95
C TYR A 172 -1.03 5.21 4.29
N LYS A 173 -0.23 5.63 3.30
CA LYS A 173 -0.46 6.86 2.52
C LYS A 173 -1.47 6.69 1.38
N LEU A 174 -1.70 5.45 0.93
CA LEU A 174 -2.71 5.12 -0.09
C LEU A 174 -4.08 4.96 0.57
N ASP A 175 -4.20 4.01 1.50
CA ASP A 175 -5.36 3.84 2.35
C ASP A 175 -4.95 3.45 3.78
N THR A 176 -5.46 4.20 4.76
CA THR A 176 -5.28 3.91 6.18
C THR A 176 -5.99 2.63 6.60
N ALA A 177 -7.00 2.16 5.85
CA ALA A 177 -7.67 0.89 6.09
C ALA A 177 -6.71 -0.31 6.04
N TYR A 178 -5.64 -0.26 5.23
CA TYR A 178 -4.64 -1.33 5.18
C TYR A 178 -3.93 -1.58 6.52
N ALA A 179 -3.91 -0.59 7.44
CA ALA A 179 -3.38 -0.80 8.79
C ALA A 179 -4.19 -1.84 9.59
N SER A 180 -5.47 -2.05 9.26
CA SER A 180 -6.32 -3.08 9.89
C SER A 180 -5.88 -4.51 9.58
N LEU A 181 -5.23 -4.73 8.43
CA LEU A 181 -4.81 -6.07 7.98
C LEU A 181 -3.60 -6.61 8.77
N CYS A 182 -2.76 -5.74 9.32
CA CYS A 182 -1.68 -6.15 10.23
C CYS A 182 -1.24 -5.00 11.18
N PRO A 183 -2.02 -4.67 12.22
CA PRO A 183 -1.75 -3.51 13.09
C PRO A 183 -0.35 -3.54 13.72
N GLU A 184 0.12 -4.73 14.11
CA GLU A 184 1.44 -4.97 14.72
C GLU A 184 2.63 -4.73 13.78
N LEU A 185 2.41 -4.70 12.46
CA LEU A 185 3.43 -4.31 11.49
C LEU A 185 3.47 -2.78 11.36
N PHE A 186 2.30 -2.13 11.26
CA PHE A 186 2.18 -0.67 11.11
C PHE A 186 2.64 0.07 12.37
N ARG A 187 2.24 -0.39 13.57
CA ARG A 187 2.69 0.15 14.87
C ARG A 187 4.22 0.16 15.04
N ARG A 188 4.93 -0.80 14.44
CA ARG A 188 6.40 -0.91 14.55
C ARG A 188 7.15 0.15 13.73
N PHE A 189 6.61 0.55 12.57
CA PHE A 189 7.29 1.40 11.61
C PHE A 189 6.73 2.83 11.53
N ILE A 190 5.52 3.07 12.03
CA ILE A 190 4.90 4.39 12.06
C ILE A 190 4.59 4.76 13.53
N PRO A 191 5.47 5.52 14.22
CA PRO A 191 5.36 5.76 15.67
C PRO A 191 4.14 6.59 16.15
N ALA A 192 3.23 6.96 15.25
CA ALA A 192 2.12 7.88 15.50
C ALA A 192 0.81 7.47 14.79
N VAL A 193 0.60 6.17 14.57
CA VAL A 193 -0.71 5.69 14.05
C VAL A 193 -1.74 5.77 15.16
N GLU A 194 -2.50 6.87 15.19
CA GLU A 194 -3.89 6.82 15.65
C GLU A 194 -4.63 5.87 14.71
N LEU A 195 -4.72 4.59 15.10
CA LEU A 195 -5.51 3.61 14.37
C LEU A 195 -6.95 4.11 14.33
N PRO A 196 -7.65 4.03 13.19
CA PRO A 196 -9.06 4.36 13.15
C PRO A 196 -9.80 3.55 14.22
N VAL A 197 -10.64 4.26 14.98
CA VAL A 197 -11.21 3.81 16.25
C VAL A 197 -12.00 2.48 16.23
N PRO A 198 -12.59 1.98 15.11
CA PRO A 198 -13.35 0.71 15.13
C PRO A 198 -12.60 -0.51 15.67
N LEU A 199 -11.26 -0.53 15.62
CA LEU A 199 -10.47 -1.66 16.12
C LEU A 199 -10.25 -1.66 17.63
N LEU A 200 -10.36 -0.51 18.31
CA LEU A 200 -10.19 -0.47 19.77
C LEU A 200 -11.36 -1.15 20.49
N GLU A 201 -12.55 -1.17 19.88
CA GLU A 201 -13.73 -1.88 20.39
C GLU A 201 -13.68 -3.38 20.05
N ALA A 202 -13.22 -3.75 18.85
CA ALA A 202 -13.05 -5.15 18.46
C ALA A 202 -12.03 -5.91 19.33
N GLU A 203 -10.93 -5.24 19.71
CA GLU A 203 -9.91 -5.82 20.60
C GLU A 203 -10.41 -5.95 22.05
N VAL A 204 -11.48 -5.24 22.43
CA VAL A 204 -12.19 -5.40 23.71
C VAL A 204 -13.20 -6.55 23.66
N GLU A 205 -13.84 -6.84 22.52
CA GLU A 205 -14.74 -8.00 22.40
C GLU A 205 -14.00 -9.34 22.45
N TRP A 206 -12.88 -9.49 21.72
CA TRP A 206 -12.10 -10.74 21.74
C TRP A 206 -11.46 -11.05 23.09
N ASN A 207 -11.09 -10.03 23.88
CA ASN A 207 -10.58 -10.22 25.24
C ASN A 207 -11.68 -10.48 26.29
N ASN A 208 -12.95 -10.16 25.99
CA ASN A 208 -14.08 -10.42 26.90
C ASN A 208 -14.79 -11.76 26.65
N LEU A 209 -14.59 -12.39 25.49
CA LEU A 209 -15.00 -13.79 25.26
C LEU A 209 -13.97 -14.76 25.85
N GLY A 210 -13.92 -14.80 27.18
CA GLY A 210 -12.94 -15.55 27.95
C GLY A 210 -12.92 -17.04 27.64
N PHE A 211 -11.89 -17.48 26.92
CA PHE A 211 -11.48 -18.88 26.89
C PHE A 211 -10.95 -19.27 28.27
N VAL A 212 -11.75 -20.04 29.01
CA VAL A 212 -11.38 -20.57 30.33
C VAL A 212 -10.28 -21.62 30.17
N ASN A 213 -9.03 -21.20 30.35
CA ASN A 213 -7.91 -22.14 30.55
C ASN A 213 -7.91 -22.64 31.99
N THR A 214 -8.63 -23.73 32.25
CA THR A 214 -8.54 -24.49 33.52
C THR A 214 -7.44 -25.55 33.47
N ALA A 215 -6.24 -25.15 33.91
CA ALA A 215 -5.13 -25.95 34.47
C ALA A 215 -4.07 -24.92 34.96
N ASP A 216 -3.38 -24.99 36.11
CA ASP A 216 -3.31 -25.94 37.23
C ASP A 216 -2.56 -25.24 38.42
N SER A 217 -2.52 -25.65 39.70
CA SER A 217 -3.21 -26.72 40.46
C SER A 217 -3.16 -26.45 42.00
N GLU A 218 -2.44 -27.29 42.77
CA GLU A 218 -1.89 -27.17 44.15
C GLU A 218 -2.74 -26.63 45.33
N SER A 219 -3.47 -27.56 45.96
CA SER A 219 -3.23 -28.02 47.35
C SER A 219 -2.76 -27.02 48.42
N LYS A 220 -3.59 -26.78 49.45
CA LYS A 220 -3.12 -26.56 50.84
C LYS A 220 -4.15 -26.90 51.92
N ARG A 221 -3.64 -27.38 53.06
CA ARG A 221 -4.38 -27.91 54.23
C ARG A 221 -5.08 -26.85 55.08
N SER A 222 -6.25 -27.20 55.60
CA SER A 222 -6.72 -26.96 56.98
C SER A 222 -8.02 -27.77 57.17
N PHE A 223 -8.06 -28.88 57.91
CA PHE A 223 -7.94 -29.05 59.37
C PHE A 223 -9.21 -28.59 60.13
N GLU A 224 -10.15 -29.52 60.30
CA GLU A 224 -11.22 -29.48 61.30
C GLU A 224 -11.26 -30.86 61.99
N ASP A 225 -11.14 -30.88 63.32
CA ASP A 225 -11.36 -32.04 64.19
C ASP A 225 -12.82 -31.99 64.80
N PRO A 226 -13.22 -32.77 65.82
CA PRO A 226 -13.77 -34.12 65.62
C PRO A 226 -15.08 -34.39 66.41
N VAL A 227 -15.92 -35.35 65.98
CA VAL A 227 -16.93 -35.96 66.89
C VAL A 227 -17.12 -37.45 66.63
N ASP A 228 -16.46 -38.26 67.47
CA ASP A 228 -16.92 -39.48 68.18
C ASP A 228 -17.65 -40.65 67.45
N PRO A 229 -17.63 -41.90 68.01
CA PRO A 229 -17.58 -43.09 67.18
C PRO A 229 -18.73 -44.08 67.44
N SER A 230 -18.76 -45.16 66.66
CA SER A 230 -19.19 -46.47 67.19
C SER A 230 -18.61 -47.64 66.36
N PRO A 231 -18.27 -48.77 66.99
CA PRO A 231 -17.43 -49.78 66.36
C PRO A 231 -18.23 -50.97 65.79
N SER A 232 -17.79 -51.52 64.65
CA SER A 232 -18.17 -52.89 64.27
C SER A 232 -17.09 -53.63 63.48
N ARG A 233 -16.28 -54.37 64.26
CA ARG A 233 -15.89 -55.78 64.03
C ARG A 233 -15.09 -56.20 62.77
N SER A 234 -14.00 -56.90 63.10
CA SER A 234 -13.50 -58.14 62.46
C SER A 234 -12.41 -58.08 61.39
N ALA A 235 -11.18 -57.97 61.88
CA ALA A 235 -10.18 -59.06 61.85
C ALA A 235 -9.83 -59.80 60.52
N LYS A 236 -8.59 -59.59 60.08
CA LYS A 236 -7.54 -60.55 59.62
C LYS A 236 -6.33 -59.70 59.24
N ARG A 237 -5.21 -59.63 59.98
CA ARG A 237 -4.25 -60.68 60.38
C ARG A 237 -3.60 -61.39 59.18
N PHE A 238 -2.46 -60.86 58.72
CA PHE A 238 -1.27 -61.64 58.32
C PHE A 238 -0.01 -60.75 58.45
N CYS A 239 1.14 -61.37 58.70
CA CYS A 239 2.40 -60.70 59.08
C CYS A 239 3.52 -60.96 58.06
N ALA A 240 4.61 -60.20 58.22
CA ALA A 240 6.01 -60.50 57.83
C ALA A 240 6.30 -60.60 56.31
N ASP A 241 7.21 -59.78 55.75
CA ASP A 241 8.67 -59.71 56.00
C ASP A 241 9.43 -60.95 55.48
N PHE A 242 9.85 -60.94 54.22
CA PHE A 242 11.26 -60.87 53.79
C PHE A 242 11.39 -60.73 52.26
#